data_AF-A0ABD6IJG1-F1
#
_entry.id   AF-A0ABD6IJG1-F1
#
_cell.length_a   1.000
_cell.length_b   1.000
_cell.length_c   1.000
_cell.angle_alpha   90.00
_cell.angle_beta   90.00
_cell.angle_gamma   90.00
#
_symmetry.space_group_name_H-M   'P 1'
#
loop_
_entity.id
_entity.type
_entity.pdbx_description
1 polymer ?
#
loop_
_entity_poly.entity_id
_entity_poly.type
_entity_poly.pdbx_seq_one_letter_code
_entity_poly.pdbx_strand_id
1 'polypeptide(L)'
;MAVDATTTGDHLPYHRLSAAGLRALASGEGDGAVITELLRAERSRRLLLLRALRNGASESGTGPDDTGPDGTDVFAQGWDLLERAQRHAPEVCEDLLMSPNTGMWVSLAVRRLRGRVYEDAPHWVVMGHFAALAAAAAARAGLDFDITVPVRRGLVPLPTLGCAVLPDPGPWGTARVTGRAGRLRVTGASGAVAVPADPGRRTPDWIPVRRTTLGSGSRAKPLVLEELDPYRTFPHPSEPSLLPPAETAYWEASLAGAWDVLLRDDPQSTEAMRRGLMSVAPTPMRERFRPHSSTAGDAFGGVTASRPDDVAQLAATLVHEFQHTKLGALMHLEPLTEPPADPETPEPLLYAPWRDDPRPLGGLLQGIYAFFGVTRFWRAHRHTTDPAYAPLAHFEFALWRTQVWATLNAVGGHERLTPVGRYVVERLTERCAAWMTEEVPATPLRLAEEAAADHHARWRAHHLRPPAKAVEEAVRAWRQGSGEAPPALAEEPLLVPDAGVRFSDSTAVLARHHLSDPGGDWRRPGGVGGADPAEIRLLHGEYAEARASFTERLSAEEAPVSAWPGLGRALAADPGHRAAADLLRHHPERARAVQDALRATTGRRADPVRLAAWLGA
;
A
#
# COMPACT_ATOMS: atom_id res chain seq x y z
N MET A 1 27.86 -17.97 6.91
CA MET A 1 29.21 -18.17 7.48
C MET A 1 29.62 -16.89 8.17
N ALA A 2 30.06 -16.98 9.42
CA ALA A 2 30.47 -15.85 10.25
C ALA A 2 31.99 -15.75 10.32
N VAL A 3 32.46 -14.54 10.63
CA VAL A 3 33.83 -14.10 10.93
C VAL A 3 34.72 -13.85 9.69
N ASP A 4 34.92 -12.58 9.36
CA ASP A 4 36.23 -11.98 9.66
C ASP A 4 36.14 -10.46 9.80
N ALA A 5 36.46 -10.00 11.01
CA ALA A 5 36.74 -8.62 11.34
C ALA A 5 38.26 -8.45 11.25
N THR A 6 38.76 -8.31 10.03
CA THR A 6 40.10 -7.80 9.76
C THR A 6 39.97 -6.62 8.81
N THR A 7 39.79 -5.45 9.41
CA THR A 7 39.91 -4.15 8.77
C THR A 7 41.34 -3.92 8.32
N THR A 8 41.58 -4.06 7.01
CA THR A 8 42.74 -3.49 6.30
C THR A 8 42.32 -3.04 4.90
N GLY A 9 41.42 -2.07 4.80
CA GLY A 9 41.07 -1.46 3.51
C GLY A 9 40.29 -0.16 3.68
N ASP A 10 40.59 0.84 2.85
CA ASP A 10 40.05 2.21 2.78
C ASP A 10 38.52 2.31 2.52
N HIS A 11 37.74 1.28 2.84
CA HIS A 11 36.31 1.23 2.61
C HIS A 11 35.55 0.96 3.91
N LEU A 12 34.63 1.88 4.24
CA LEU A 12 33.69 1.69 5.34
C LEU A 12 32.91 0.39 5.12
N PRO A 13 32.73 -0.46 6.15
CA PRO A 13 31.98 -1.70 6.00
C PRO A 13 30.51 -1.41 5.65
N TYR A 14 29.97 -2.16 4.69
CA TYR A 14 28.54 -2.11 4.37
C TYR A 14 27.70 -2.66 5.52
N HIS A 15 26.55 -2.04 5.76
CA HIS A 15 25.55 -2.62 6.67
C HIS A 15 25.11 -3.99 6.17
N ARG A 16 25.04 -4.96 7.08
CA ARG A 16 24.56 -6.32 6.80
C ARG A 16 23.57 -6.73 7.88
N LEU A 17 22.54 -7.46 7.48
CA LEU A 17 21.62 -8.10 8.40
C LEU A 17 22.27 -9.33 9.03
N SER A 18 21.98 -9.60 10.30
CA SER A 18 22.42 -10.85 10.91
C SER A 18 21.75 -12.04 10.23
N ALA A 19 22.42 -13.21 10.23
CA ALA A 19 21.82 -14.42 9.67
C ALA A 19 20.51 -14.81 10.39
N ALA A 20 20.39 -14.49 11.69
CA ALA A 20 19.16 -14.68 12.45
C ALA A 20 18.06 -13.71 11.98
N GLY A 21 18.40 -12.43 11.79
CA GLY A 21 17.48 -11.43 11.24
C GLY A 21 16.97 -11.80 9.86
N LEU A 22 17.84 -12.26 8.97
CA LEU A 22 17.43 -12.69 7.62
C LEU A 22 16.45 -13.87 7.67
N ARG A 23 16.71 -14.89 8.50
CA ARG A 23 15.80 -16.03 8.66
C ARG A 23 14.44 -15.62 9.23
N ALA A 24 14.43 -14.69 10.18
CA ALA A 24 13.20 -14.17 10.76
C ALA A 24 12.37 -13.41 9.72
N LEU A 25 12.99 -12.48 8.97
CA LEU A 25 12.32 -11.75 7.90
C LEU A 25 11.86 -12.68 6.77
N ALA A 26 12.67 -13.65 6.35
CA ALA A 26 12.25 -14.64 5.34
C ALA A 26 11.02 -15.45 5.76
N SER A 27 10.75 -15.57 7.06
CA SER A 27 9.56 -16.24 7.59
C SER A 27 8.36 -15.29 7.80
N GLY A 28 8.45 -14.02 7.35
CA GLY A 28 7.45 -12.98 7.57
C GLY A 28 7.43 -12.41 8.99
N GLU A 29 8.40 -12.79 9.82
CA GLU A 29 8.53 -12.41 11.23
C GLU A 29 9.56 -11.27 11.39
N GLY A 30 10.32 -11.26 12.49
CA GLY A 30 11.27 -10.20 12.85
C GLY A 30 10.81 -9.48 14.11
N ASP A 31 11.44 -9.80 15.25
CA ASP A 31 11.16 -9.20 16.55
C ASP A 31 11.81 -7.80 16.69
N GLY A 32 11.73 -7.22 17.89
CA GLY A 32 12.31 -5.92 18.17
C GLY A 32 13.84 -5.84 17.94
N ALA A 33 14.58 -6.94 18.06
CA ALA A 33 16.01 -6.96 17.78
C ALA A 33 16.28 -6.85 16.28
N VAL A 34 15.53 -7.59 15.46
CA VAL A 34 15.60 -7.48 13.99
C VAL A 34 15.21 -6.07 13.53
N ILE A 35 14.16 -5.48 14.11
CA ILE A 35 13.80 -4.09 13.80
C ILE A 35 14.91 -3.11 14.16
N THR A 36 15.65 -3.35 15.25
CA THR A 36 16.80 -2.53 15.63
C THR A 36 17.94 -2.63 14.61
N GLU A 37 18.18 -3.81 14.04
CA GLU A 37 19.14 -3.97 12.93
C GLU A 37 18.70 -3.18 11.68
N LEU A 38 17.42 -3.26 11.31
CA LEU A 38 16.86 -2.51 10.19
C LEU A 38 16.94 -0.99 10.41
N LEU A 39 16.62 -0.51 11.61
CA LEU A 39 16.74 0.92 11.96
C LEU A 39 18.19 1.43 11.81
N ARG A 40 19.19 0.62 12.15
CA ARG A 40 20.61 1.00 11.93
C ARG A 40 20.94 1.09 10.43
N ALA A 41 20.42 0.17 9.62
CA ALA A 41 20.57 0.22 8.17
C ALA A 41 19.90 1.46 7.57
N GLU A 42 18.67 1.76 7.98
CA GLU A 42 17.93 2.95 7.56
C GLU A 42 18.65 4.24 7.96
N ARG A 43 19.19 4.29 9.18
CA ARG A 43 20.02 5.41 9.63
C ARG A 43 21.22 5.63 8.70
N SER A 44 21.97 4.57 8.41
CA SER A 44 23.12 4.64 7.51
C SER A 44 22.73 5.10 6.11
N ARG A 45 21.64 4.53 5.57
CA ARG A 45 21.07 4.94 4.28
C ARG A 45 20.72 6.42 4.24
N ARG A 46 20.03 6.95 5.26
CA ARG A 46 19.63 8.36 5.32
C ARG A 46 20.83 9.30 5.39
N LEU A 47 21.89 8.94 6.12
CA LEU A 47 23.14 9.70 6.11
C LEU A 47 23.82 9.69 4.73
N LEU A 48 23.81 8.56 4.03
CA LEU A 48 24.31 8.47 2.65
C LEU A 48 23.48 9.32 1.68
N LEU A 49 22.16 9.35 1.83
CA LEU A 49 21.27 10.19 1.04
C LEU A 49 21.51 11.69 1.30
N LEU A 50 21.68 12.11 2.56
CA LEU A 50 22.06 13.49 2.91
C LEU A 50 23.43 13.87 2.32
N ARG A 51 24.39 12.94 2.33
CA ARG A 51 25.69 13.15 1.69
C ARG A 51 25.56 13.29 0.17
N ALA A 52 24.75 12.45 -0.47
CA ALA A 52 24.48 12.56 -1.90
C ALA A 52 23.80 13.89 -2.25
N LEU A 53 22.87 14.35 -1.40
CA LEU A 53 22.20 15.64 -1.54
C LEU A 53 23.20 16.81 -1.47
N ARG A 54 24.09 16.80 -0.47
CA ARG A 54 25.15 17.82 -0.31
C ARG A 54 26.11 17.86 -1.50
N ASN A 55 26.53 16.70 -1.98
CA ASN A 55 27.43 16.61 -3.13
C ASN A 55 26.75 17.16 -4.40
N GLY A 56 25.51 16.74 -4.67
CA GLY A 56 24.77 17.21 -5.84
C GLY A 56 24.50 18.72 -5.80
N ALA A 57 24.16 19.27 -4.63
CA ALA A 57 24.00 20.73 -4.45
C ALA A 57 25.30 21.51 -4.72
N SER A 58 26.46 20.92 -4.42
CA SER A 58 27.78 21.53 -4.68
C SER A 58 28.17 21.47 -6.18
N GLU A 59 27.76 20.41 -6.87
CA GLU A 59 28.08 20.16 -8.29
C GLU A 59 27.20 20.95 -9.27
N SER A 60 25.94 21.20 -8.92
CA SER A 60 25.01 21.95 -9.77
C SER A 60 25.38 23.44 -9.92
N GLY A 61 26.20 23.98 -9.02
CA GLY A 61 26.44 25.42 -8.89
C GLY A 61 25.18 26.15 -8.43
N THR A 62 25.30 27.25 -7.69
CA THR A 62 24.13 28.05 -7.30
C THR A 62 23.54 28.76 -8.52
N GLY A 63 22.63 28.09 -9.24
CA GLY A 63 21.82 28.73 -10.27
C GLY A 63 20.80 29.69 -9.64
N PRO A 64 20.23 30.64 -10.40
CA PRO A 64 19.18 31.53 -9.89
C PRO A 64 17.93 30.81 -9.36
N ASP A 65 17.73 29.53 -9.73
CA ASP A 65 16.62 28.68 -9.28
C ASP A 65 16.88 27.96 -7.92
N ASP A 66 18.13 27.97 -7.43
CA ASP A 66 18.54 27.29 -6.19
C ASP A 66 18.60 28.24 -4.98
N THR A 67 18.64 29.54 -5.23
CA THR A 67 18.59 30.56 -4.20
C THR A 67 17.14 30.90 -3.86
N GLY A 68 16.84 31.04 -2.56
CA GLY A 68 15.55 31.62 -2.14
C GLY A 68 15.37 33.03 -2.72
N PRO A 69 14.16 33.64 -2.62
CA PRO A 69 13.84 34.95 -3.20
C PRO A 69 14.86 36.08 -2.91
N ASP A 70 15.63 35.95 -1.83
CA ASP A 70 16.62 36.92 -1.36
C ASP A 70 18.09 36.57 -1.71
N GLY A 71 18.34 35.61 -2.61
CA GLY A 71 19.70 35.22 -3.02
C GLY A 71 20.48 34.39 -1.98
N THR A 72 19.80 33.91 -0.94
CA THR A 72 20.42 33.19 0.19
C THR A 72 20.53 31.69 -0.08
N ASP A 73 21.70 31.09 0.14
CA ASP A 73 21.90 29.63 0.15
C ASP A 73 21.31 29.02 1.45
N VAL A 74 20.01 28.78 1.42
CA VAL A 74 19.24 28.16 2.51
C VAL A 74 19.71 26.75 2.84
N PHE A 75 20.32 26.04 1.88
CA PHE A 75 20.82 24.69 2.11
C PHE A 75 22.10 24.71 2.94
N ALA A 76 23.08 25.55 2.59
CA ALA A 76 24.32 25.70 3.37
C ALA A 76 24.05 26.19 4.80
N GLN A 77 23.18 27.19 4.97
CA GLN A 77 22.80 27.67 6.30
C GLN A 77 22.10 26.59 7.14
N GLY A 78 21.21 25.82 6.52
CA GLY A 78 20.58 24.66 7.16
C GLY A 78 21.60 23.62 7.59
N TRP A 79 22.63 23.39 6.77
CA TRP A 79 23.68 22.42 7.05
C TRP A 79 24.50 22.81 8.28
N ASP A 80 25.00 24.05 8.31
CA ASP A 80 25.76 24.57 9.44
C ASP A 80 24.94 24.58 10.74
N LEU A 81 23.66 24.93 10.65
CA LEU A 81 22.77 24.92 11.81
C LEU A 81 22.50 23.50 12.32
N LEU A 82 22.28 22.53 11.42
CA LEU A 82 22.08 21.14 11.79
C LEU A 82 23.34 20.53 12.42
N GLU A 83 24.53 20.85 11.90
CA GLU A 83 25.79 20.41 12.52
C GLU A 83 25.96 20.98 13.94
N ARG A 84 25.62 22.26 14.14
CA ARG A 84 25.62 22.88 15.48
C ARG A 84 24.65 22.18 16.41
N ALA A 85 23.43 21.91 15.95
CA ALA A 85 22.42 21.18 16.71
C ALA A 85 22.90 19.76 17.06
N GLN A 86 23.52 19.05 16.12
CA GLN A 86 24.04 17.70 16.32
C GLN A 86 25.16 17.65 17.36
N ARG A 87 26.06 18.65 17.38
CA ARG A 87 27.13 18.74 18.39
C ARG A 87 26.59 19.04 19.80
N HIS A 88 25.46 19.75 19.90
CA HIS A 88 24.87 20.15 21.17
C HIS A 88 23.88 19.12 21.74
N ALA A 89 23.01 18.58 20.88
CA ALA A 89 21.91 17.68 21.21
C ALA A 89 21.77 16.58 20.13
N PRO A 90 22.71 15.61 20.07
CA PRO A 90 22.75 14.58 19.02
C PRO A 90 21.47 13.73 18.96
N GLU A 91 20.81 13.49 20.09
CA GLU A 91 19.56 12.75 20.19
C GLU A 91 18.39 13.44 19.47
N VAL A 92 18.34 14.77 19.48
CA VAL A 92 17.32 15.55 18.75
C VAL A 92 17.50 15.38 17.24
N CYS A 93 18.76 15.44 16.78
CA CYS A 93 19.08 15.23 15.38
C CYS A 93 18.81 13.79 14.95
N GLU A 94 19.07 12.81 15.81
CA GLU A 94 18.75 11.41 15.56
C GLU A 94 17.24 11.19 15.43
N ASP A 95 16.43 11.75 16.33
CA ASP A 95 14.96 11.69 16.24
C ASP A 95 14.43 12.27 14.92
N LEU A 96 14.97 13.42 14.50
CA LEU A 96 14.59 14.07 13.24
C LEU A 96 15.02 13.24 12.04
N LEU A 97 16.28 12.79 12.02
CA LEU A 97 16.82 11.94 10.97
C LEU A 97 16.00 10.67 10.81
N MET A 98 15.56 10.08 11.93
CA MET A 98 14.80 8.83 11.97
C MET A 98 13.30 9.00 11.78
N SER A 99 12.76 10.23 11.74
CA SER A 99 11.36 10.49 11.38
C SER A 99 11.02 9.91 9.99
N PRO A 100 9.87 9.23 9.80
CA PRO A 100 9.47 8.68 8.51
C PRO A 100 9.44 9.73 7.39
N ASN A 101 8.92 10.92 7.69
CA ASN A 101 8.75 11.99 6.70
C ASN A 101 10.10 12.54 6.22
N THR A 102 11.11 12.58 7.09
CA THR A 102 12.47 12.97 6.72
C THR A 102 13.11 11.97 5.78
N GLY A 103 12.89 10.67 6.00
CA GLY A 103 13.31 9.61 5.08
C GLY A 103 12.67 9.75 3.70
N MET A 104 11.35 10.01 3.67
CA MET A 104 10.63 10.30 2.41
C MET A 104 11.22 11.51 1.70
N TRP A 105 11.32 12.64 2.40
CA TRP A 105 11.82 13.89 1.84
C TRP A 105 13.19 13.73 1.21
N VAL A 106 14.18 13.18 1.95
CA VAL A 106 15.55 13.11 1.45
C VAL A 106 15.65 12.20 0.22
N SER A 107 14.89 11.11 0.17
CA SER A 107 14.80 10.25 -1.01
C SER A 107 14.21 10.97 -2.21
N LEU A 108 13.12 11.73 -2.03
CA LEU A 108 12.53 12.53 -3.11
C LEU A 108 13.45 13.67 -3.57
N ALA A 109 14.13 14.34 -2.64
CA ALA A 109 15.08 15.41 -2.93
C ALA A 109 16.26 14.91 -3.78
N VAL A 110 16.86 13.76 -3.44
CA VAL A 110 17.92 13.14 -4.25
C VAL A 110 17.42 12.73 -5.63
N ARG A 111 16.19 12.20 -5.75
CA ARG A 111 15.60 11.88 -7.07
C ARG A 111 15.34 13.14 -7.89
N ARG A 112 14.99 14.26 -7.25
CA ARG A 112 14.81 15.56 -7.89
C ARG A 112 16.10 16.11 -8.48
N LEU A 113 17.23 15.99 -7.77
CA LEU A 113 18.56 16.32 -8.32
C LEU A 113 18.91 15.47 -9.56
N ARG A 114 18.30 14.29 -9.71
CA ARG A 114 18.44 13.41 -10.87
C ARG A 114 17.36 13.64 -11.94
N GLY A 115 16.67 14.77 -11.92
CA GLY A 115 15.70 15.18 -12.93
C GLY A 115 14.31 14.55 -12.81
N ARG A 116 13.98 13.88 -11.69
CA ARG A 116 12.64 13.33 -11.47
C ARG A 116 11.74 14.32 -10.72
N VAL A 117 10.54 14.58 -11.24
CA VAL A 117 9.57 15.51 -10.64
C VAL A 117 8.39 14.73 -10.06
N TYR A 118 8.05 15.01 -8.79
CA TYR A 118 6.99 14.32 -8.04
C TYR A 118 5.96 15.26 -7.41
N GLU A 119 6.25 16.57 -7.39
CA GLU A 119 5.40 17.63 -6.87
C GLU A 119 5.63 18.90 -7.69
N ASP A 120 4.62 19.78 -7.75
CA ASP A 120 4.69 21.07 -8.45
C ASP A 120 5.47 22.14 -7.66
N ALA A 121 5.94 21.82 -6.46
CA ALA A 121 6.71 22.76 -5.65
C ALA A 121 8.02 23.13 -6.37
N PRO A 122 8.46 24.41 -6.33
CA PRO A 122 9.76 24.83 -6.83
C PRO A 122 10.93 24.08 -6.20
N HIS A 123 12.07 24.05 -6.90
CA HIS A 123 13.27 23.34 -6.43
C HIS A 123 13.72 23.82 -5.04
N TRP A 124 13.80 25.13 -4.85
CA TRP A 124 14.15 25.76 -3.58
C TRP A 124 13.19 25.43 -2.43
N VAL A 125 11.90 25.14 -2.69
CA VAL A 125 10.94 24.73 -1.65
C VAL A 125 11.24 23.32 -1.17
N VAL A 126 11.57 22.41 -2.09
CA VAL A 126 11.93 21.03 -1.75
C VAL A 126 13.26 20.99 -1.02
N MET A 127 14.29 21.68 -1.51
CA MET A 127 15.60 21.72 -0.83
C MET A 127 15.53 22.50 0.48
N GLY A 128 14.77 23.59 0.53
CA GLY A 128 14.56 24.42 1.72
C GLY A 128 13.87 23.69 2.87
N HIS A 129 13.24 22.55 2.64
CA HIS A 129 12.75 21.71 3.75
C HIS A 129 13.89 21.24 4.67
N PHE A 130 15.13 21.15 4.16
CA PHE A 130 16.31 20.92 4.99
C PHE A 130 16.52 22.03 6.04
N ALA A 131 16.29 23.29 5.67
CA ALA A 131 16.35 24.41 6.60
C ALA A 131 15.25 24.33 7.68
N ALA A 132 14.06 23.83 7.33
CA ALA A 132 12.99 23.55 8.29
C ALA A 132 13.37 22.44 9.29
N LEU A 133 14.03 21.38 8.83
CA LEU A 133 14.60 20.33 9.70
C LEU A 133 15.66 20.91 10.64
N ALA A 134 16.58 21.73 10.12
CA ALA A 134 17.61 22.39 10.92
C ALA A 134 17.03 23.36 11.96
N ALA A 135 16.01 24.13 11.59
CA ALA A 135 15.28 25.02 12.49
C ALA A 135 14.59 24.24 13.62
N ALA A 136 13.93 23.12 13.30
CA ALA A 136 13.31 22.25 14.30
C ALA A 136 14.36 21.63 15.23
N ALA A 137 15.51 21.19 14.69
CA ALA A 137 16.61 20.65 15.49
C ALA A 137 17.17 21.69 16.46
N ALA A 138 17.48 22.89 15.95
CA ALA A 138 18.03 23.97 16.76
C ALA A 138 17.05 24.46 17.84
N ALA A 139 15.76 24.55 17.51
CA ALA A 139 14.73 24.91 18.49
C ALA A 139 14.61 23.88 19.61
N ARG A 140 14.57 22.58 19.27
CA ARG A 140 14.53 21.49 20.26
C ARG A 140 15.83 21.36 21.07
N ALA A 141 16.97 21.73 20.48
CA ALA A 141 18.27 21.80 21.13
C ALA A 141 18.46 23.07 21.99
N GLY A 142 17.50 23.99 22.01
CA GLY A 142 17.58 25.24 22.79
C GLY A 142 18.64 26.23 22.28
N LEU A 143 19.03 26.12 21.00
CA LEU A 143 20.04 26.99 20.42
C LEU A 143 19.48 28.35 20.04
N ASP A 144 20.36 29.35 20.04
CA ASP A 144 20.11 30.64 19.41
C ASP A 144 20.41 30.55 17.91
N PHE A 145 19.42 30.89 17.07
CA PHE A 145 19.53 30.80 15.62
C PHE A 145 18.57 31.72 14.89
N ASP A 146 18.84 31.87 13.60
CA ASP A 146 18.08 32.65 12.65
C ASP A 146 18.24 31.99 11.27
N ILE A 147 17.14 31.56 10.66
CA ILE A 147 17.18 30.84 9.38
C ILE A 147 15.90 31.08 8.58
N THR A 148 16.03 31.15 7.26
CA THR A 148 14.90 31.23 6.33
C THR A 148 14.41 29.83 5.96
N VAL A 149 13.11 29.60 6.01
CA VAL A 149 12.46 28.33 5.67
C VAL A 149 11.34 28.56 4.64
N PRO A 150 10.98 27.54 3.84
CA PRO A 150 9.87 27.64 2.90
C PRO A 150 8.51 27.72 3.61
N VAL A 151 7.63 28.55 3.04
CA VAL A 151 6.20 28.62 3.35
C VAL A 151 5.44 27.91 2.22
N ARG A 152 4.49 27.05 2.57
CA ARG A 152 3.60 26.36 1.64
C ARG A 152 2.16 26.75 1.94
N ARG A 153 1.52 27.56 1.08
CA ARG A 153 0.11 28.00 1.28
C ARG A 153 -0.15 28.61 2.66
N GLY A 154 0.75 29.50 3.10
CA GLY A 154 0.71 30.11 4.43
C GLY A 154 1.14 29.19 5.58
N LEU A 155 1.54 27.95 5.33
CA LEU A 155 1.96 27.00 6.36
C LEU A 155 3.48 26.87 6.42
N VAL A 156 4.01 26.88 7.65
CA VAL A 156 5.43 26.68 7.93
C VAL A 156 5.59 25.44 8.81
N PRO A 157 5.67 24.24 8.22
CA PRO A 157 5.90 23.01 8.96
C PRO A 157 7.34 22.99 9.49
N LEU A 158 7.47 22.78 10.80
CA LEU A 158 8.73 22.51 11.50
C LEU A 158 8.71 21.04 11.93
N PRO A 159 9.40 20.13 11.19
CA PRO A 159 9.25 18.70 11.38
C PRO A 159 9.45 18.25 12.83
N THR A 160 8.61 17.31 13.29
CA THR A 160 8.53 16.81 14.69
C THR A 160 8.14 17.85 15.75
N LEU A 161 8.03 19.14 15.43
CA LEU A 161 7.71 20.20 16.40
C LEU A 161 6.25 20.66 16.25
N GLY A 162 5.90 21.19 15.09
CA GLY A 162 4.57 21.73 14.79
C GLY A 162 4.55 22.53 13.49
N CYS A 163 3.49 23.31 13.28
CA CYS A 163 3.28 24.11 12.09
C CYS A 163 2.79 25.50 12.46
N ALA A 164 3.47 26.54 11.98
CA ALA A 164 2.98 27.91 12.09
C ALA A 164 2.05 28.24 10.92
N VAL A 165 0.96 28.93 11.21
CA VAL A 165 -0.05 29.36 10.23
C VAL A 165 0.08 30.86 10.03
N LEU A 166 0.48 31.27 8.84
CA LEU A 166 0.62 32.67 8.43
C LEU A 166 -0.64 33.15 7.68
N PRO A 167 -0.96 34.46 7.73
CA PRO A 167 -2.18 35.00 7.11
C PRO A 167 -2.20 34.98 5.57
N ASP A 168 -1.04 34.85 4.92
CA ASP A 168 -0.93 34.88 3.45
C ASP A 168 -0.99 33.45 2.88
N PRO A 169 -2.07 33.10 2.14
CA PRO A 169 -2.24 31.77 1.57
C PRO A 169 -1.51 31.59 0.23
N GLY A 170 -0.61 32.50 -0.15
CA GLY A 170 0.20 32.37 -1.36
C GLY A 170 0.83 30.98 -1.50
N PRO A 171 0.89 30.40 -2.72
CA PRO A 171 1.25 29.00 -2.92
C PRO A 171 2.63 28.68 -2.32
N TRP A 172 3.59 29.57 -2.53
CA TRP A 172 4.96 29.47 -2.03
C TRP A 172 5.42 30.82 -1.49
N GLY A 173 6.21 30.81 -0.42
CA GLY A 173 6.85 31.99 0.13
C GLY A 173 8.00 31.61 1.06
N THR A 174 8.56 32.58 1.75
CA THR A 174 9.59 32.35 2.77
C THR A 174 9.16 32.93 4.11
N ALA A 175 9.65 32.30 5.18
CA ALA A 175 9.51 32.80 6.54
C ALA A 175 10.85 32.71 7.26
N ARG A 176 11.11 33.68 8.12
CA ARG A 176 12.27 33.72 8.99
C ARG A 176 11.92 33.08 10.32
N VAL A 177 12.67 32.04 10.71
CA VAL A 177 12.51 31.34 11.98
C VAL A 177 13.65 31.76 12.90
N THR A 178 13.30 32.28 14.07
CA THR A 178 14.26 32.79 15.06
C THR A 178 14.06 32.10 16.39
N GLY A 179 15.14 31.50 16.91
CA GLY A 179 15.23 30.98 18.27
C GLY A 179 16.10 31.91 19.10
N ARG A 180 15.56 32.47 20.19
CA ARG A 180 16.29 33.35 21.12
C ARG A 180 15.91 33.05 22.55
N ALA A 181 16.88 32.69 23.38
CA ALA A 181 16.67 32.40 24.80
C ALA A 181 15.47 31.43 25.05
N GLY A 182 15.41 30.36 24.27
CA GLY A 182 14.35 29.34 24.35
C GLY A 182 12.98 29.77 23.80
N ARG A 183 12.86 30.94 23.18
CA ARG A 183 11.63 31.40 22.52
C ARG A 183 11.77 31.31 21.01
N LEU A 184 10.75 30.76 20.36
CA LEU A 184 10.71 30.56 18.91
C LEU A 184 9.68 31.50 18.28
N ARG A 185 10.07 32.17 17.19
CA ARG A 185 9.19 33.06 16.41
C ARG A 185 9.38 32.78 14.93
N VAL A 186 8.26 32.69 14.21
CA VAL A 186 8.20 32.54 12.75
C VAL A 186 7.63 33.83 12.16
N THR A 187 8.37 34.49 11.28
CA THR A 187 7.99 35.78 10.68
C THR A 187 7.93 35.63 9.16
N GLY A 188 6.74 35.75 8.57
CA GLY A 188 6.54 35.83 7.12
C GLY A 188 6.29 37.27 6.66
N ALA A 189 6.06 37.45 5.36
CA ALA A 189 5.81 38.77 4.76
C ALA A 189 4.56 39.48 5.33
N SER A 190 3.53 38.71 5.70
CA SER A 190 2.22 39.21 6.10
C SER A 190 1.93 39.13 7.60
N GLY A 191 2.87 38.60 8.41
CA GLY A 191 2.63 38.41 9.84
C GLY A 191 3.71 37.60 10.55
N ALA A 192 3.58 37.48 11.87
CA ALA A 192 4.49 36.71 12.70
C ALA A 192 3.74 35.88 13.74
N VAL A 193 4.19 34.63 13.92
CA VAL A 193 3.69 33.68 14.90
C VAL A 193 4.72 33.53 16.01
N ALA A 194 4.31 33.77 17.26
CA ALA A 194 5.09 33.40 18.43
C ALA A 194 4.72 31.97 18.84
N VAL A 195 5.69 31.06 18.76
CA VAL A 195 5.48 29.68 19.19
C VAL A 195 5.35 29.67 20.72
N PRO A 196 4.37 28.94 21.29
CA PRO A 196 4.19 28.89 22.73
C PRO A 196 5.41 28.31 23.44
N ALA A 197 5.62 28.69 24.70
CA ALA A 197 6.72 28.18 25.51
C ALA A 197 6.68 26.64 25.68
N ASP A 198 5.47 26.07 25.68
CA ASP A 198 5.25 24.64 25.45
C ASP A 198 4.80 24.45 23.99
N PRO A 199 5.69 23.98 23.08
CA PRO A 199 5.34 23.76 21.68
C PRO A 199 4.24 22.73 21.46
N GLY A 200 3.91 21.90 22.46
CA GLY A 200 2.78 20.96 22.43
C GLY A 200 1.42 21.63 22.64
N ARG A 201 1.39 22.89 23.08
CA ARG A 201 0.17 23.67 23.26
C ARG A 201 -0.29 24.30 21.94
N ARG A 202 -1.53 24.04 21.55
CA ARG A 202 -2.17 24.69 20.40
C ARG A 202 -2.53 26.15 20.69
N THR A 203 -2.35 27.02 19.70
CA THR A 203 -2.87 28.40 19.66
C THR A 203 -3.54 28.65 18.30
N PRO A 204 -4.18 29.81 18.05
CA PRO A 204 -4.80 30.08 16.74
C PRO A 204 -3.83 29.94 15.56
N ASP A 205 -2.58 30.38 15.74
CA ASP A 205 -1.59 30.46 14.66
C ASP A 205 -0.47 29.40 14.77
N TRP A 206 -0.55 28.51 15.77
CA TRP A 206 0.41 27.41 15.97
C TRP A 206 -0.30 26.07 16.21
N ILE A 207 0.02 25.10 15.37
CA ILE A 207 -0.52 23.74 15.42
C ILE A 207 0.60 22.77 15.83
N PRO A 208 0.53 22.14 17.02
CA PRO A 208 1.55 21.19 17.47
C PRO A 208 1.48 19.86 16.71
N VAL A 209 2.61 19.14 16.61
CA VAL A 209 2.58 17.73 16.18
C VAL A 209 1.80 16.90 17.19
N ARG A 210 0.76 16.20 16.73
CA ARG A 210 -0.07 15.35 17.59
C ARG A 210 0.64 14.06 17.94
N ARG A 211 0.65 13.77 19.24
CA ARG A 211 1.22 12.55 19.80
C ARG A 211 0.18 11.82 20.62
N THR A 212 0.15 10.51 20.46
CA THR A 212 -0.62 9.59 21.30
C THR A 212 0.29 8.50 21.84
N THR A 213 -0.19 7.74 22.81
CA THR A 213 0.53 6.59 23.36
C THR A 213 -0.36 5.36 23.26
N LEU A 214 0.13 4.33 22.59
CA LEU A 214 -0.54 3.04 22.48
C LEU A 214 -0.12 2.15 23.65
N GLY A 215 -1.08 1.41 24.22
CA GLY A 215 -0.85 0.53 25.37
C GLY A 215 -0.46 1.30 26.65
N SER A 216 -0.02 0.56 27.66
CA SER A 216 0.32 1.11 28.98
C SER A 216 1.54 0.43 29.61
N GLY A 217 2.11 1.06 30.66
CA GLY A 217 3.24 0.52 31.42
C GLY A 217 4.48 0.28 30.56
N SER A 218 5.16 -0.86 30.76
CA SER A 218 6.38 -1.23 30.01
C SER A 218 6.14 -1.51 28.52
N ARG A 219 4.86 -1.62 28.10
CA ARG A 219 4.46 -1.85 26.70
C ARG A 219 3.96 -0.58 26.01
N ALA A 220 4.01 0.56 26.68
CA ALA A 220 3.61 1.84 26.11
C ALA A 220 4.46 2.19 24.87
N LYS A 221 3.81 2.70 23.83
CA LYS A 221 4.42 3.11 22.57
C LYS A 221 3.98 4.52 22.18
N PRO A 222 4.88 5.51 22.23
CA PRO A 222 4.62 6.81 21.62
C PRO A 222 4.39 6.67 20.12
N LEU A 223 3.35 7.32 19.59
CA LEU A 223 3.00 7.33 18.19
C LEU A 223 2.64 8.77 17.77
N VAL A 224 3.08 9.17 16.58
CA VAL A 224 2.64 10.44 15.98
C VAL A 224 1.39 10.21 15.13
N LEU A 225 0.35 11.01 15.35
CA LEU A 225 -0.72 11.18 14.38
C LEU A 225 -0.32 12.33 13.46
N GLU A 226 0.19 11.98 12.28
CA GLU A 226 0.86 12.91 11.39
C GLU A 226 -0.17 13.66 10.52
N GLU A 227 -0.38 14.93 10.86
CA GLU A 227 -1.33 15.84 10.18
C GLU A 227 -0.59 16.91 9.36
N LEU A 228 0.70 17.14 9.61
CA LEU A 228 1.37 18.41 9.34
C LEU A 228 2.50 18.33 8.32
N ASP A 229 3.22 17.22 8.26
CA ASP A 229 4.37 17.14 7.36
C ASP A 229 3.91 16.98 5.89
N PRO A 230 4.45 17.78 4.94
CA PRO A 230 4.14 17.61 3.53
C PRO A 230 4.47 16.21 2.99
N TYR A 231 5.50 15.56 3.55
CA TYR A 231 6.02 14.28 3.09
C TYR A 231 5.41 13.07 3.82
N ARG A 232 4.28 13.26 4.52
CA ARG A 232 3.59 12.20 5.27
C ARG A 232 2.82 11.19 4.41
N THR A 233 2.47 11.56 3.16
CA THR A 233 1.70 10.73 2.23
C THR A 233 2.56 10.22 1.07
N PHE A 234 2.15 9.09 0.49
CA PHE A 234 2.77 8.46 -0.67
C PHE A 234 1.69 8.13 -1.72
N PRO A 235 1.95 8.26 -3.05
CA PRO A 235 3.24 8.55 -3.70
C PRO A 235 3.64 10.02 -3.83
N HIS A 236 2.76 10.94 -3.44
CA HIS A 236 3.01 12.37 -3.57
C HIS A 236 2.94 13.06 -2.21
N PRO A 237 3.75 14.11 -2.00
CA PRO A 237 3.55 15.04 -0.90
C PRO A 237 2.13 15.61 -0.92
N SER A 238 1.58 15.93 0.25
CA SER A 238 0.25 16.52 0.39
C SER A 238 0.26 17.68 1.37
N GLU A 239 -0.63 18.64 1.18
CA GLU A 239 -0.81 19.73 2.14
C GLU A 239 -1.24 19.21 3.51
N PRO A 240 -0.87 19.87 4.62
CA PRO A 240 -1.35 19.54 5.96
C PRO A 240 -2.87 19.35 6.00
N SER A 241 -3.32 18.30 6.68
CA SER A 241 -4.74 17.96 6.81
C SER A 241 -5.07 17.74 8.28
N LEU A 242 -5.71 18.74 8.87
CA LEU A 242 -6.02 18.73 10.30
C LEU A 242 -7.29 17.92 10.56
N LEU A 243 -7.23 17.07 11.57
CA LEU A 243 -8.36 16.32 12.06
C LEU A 243 -9.26 17.22 12.92
N PRO A 244 -10.58 17.21 12.65
CA PRO A 244 -11.55 17.70 13.61
C PRO A 244 -11.45 16.96 14.95
N PRO A 245 -11.89 17.56 16.07
CA PRO A 245 -11.83 16.93 17.39
C PRO A 245 -12.53 15.56 17.47
N ALA A 246 -13.66 15.39 16.78
CA ALA A 246 -14.38 14.12 16.75
C ALA A 246 -13.59 13.01 16.02
N GLU A 247 -12.98 13.35 14.88
CA GLU A 247 -12.12 12.42 14.14
C GLU A 247 -10.84 12.08 14.91
N THR A 248 -10.28 13.05 15.63
CA THR A 248 -9.14 12.81 16.53
C THR A 248 -9.49 11.76 17.58
N ALA A 249 -10.60 11.95 18.30
CA ALA A 249 -11.04 11.01 19.33
C ALA A 249 -11.33 9.61 18.76
N TYR A 250 -11.91 9.56 17.55
CA TYR A 250 -12.16 8.30 16.85
C TYR A 250 -10.85 7.55 16.52
N TRP A 251 -9.86 8.26 15.97
CA TRP A 251 -8.54 7.68 15.66
C TRP A 251 -7.81 7.20 16.90
N GLU A 252 -7.78 7.99 17.97
CA GLU A 252 -7.13 7.63 19.22
C GLU A 252 -7.77 6.38 19.85
N ALA A 253 -9.10 6.32 19.90
CA ALA A 253 -9.83 5.15 20.39
C ALA A 253 -9.62 3.91 19.50
N SER A 254 -9.64 4.08 18.18
CA SER A 254 -9.47 2.98 17.23
C SER A 254 -8.06 2.40 17.30
N LEU A 255 -7.04 3.26 17.38
CA LEU A 255 -5.64 2.84 17.54
C LEU A 255 -5.38 2.14 18.86
N ALA A 256 -5.96 2.64 19.96
CA ALA A 256 -5.88 1.95 21.25
C ALA A 256 -6.51 0.55 21.17
N GLY A 257 -7.73 0.44 20.64
CA GLY A 257 -8.39 -0.86 20.46
C GLY A 257 -7.62 -1.80 19.53
N ALA A 258 -7.08 -1.29 18.43
CA ALA A 258 -6.30 -2.09 17.49
C ALA A 258 -5.02 -2.59 18.14
N TRP A 259 -4.35 -1.76 18.94
CA TRP A 259 -3.16 -2.15 19.68
C TRP A 259 -3.45 -3.25 20.71
N ASP A 260 -4.58 -3.19 21.41
CA ASP A 260 -4.99 -4.24 22.36
C ASP A 260 -5.30 -5.57 21.66
N VAL A 261 -5.95 -5.52 20.50
CA VAL A 261 -6.17 -6.69 19.64
C VAL A 261 -4.85 -7.29 19.19
N LEU A 262 -3.90 -6.47 18.74
CA LEU A 262 -2.58 -6.92 18.30
C LEU A 262 -1.75 -7.51 19.45
N LEU A 263 -1.77 -6.90 20.64
CA LEU A 263 -1.10 -7.43 21.82
C LEU A 263 -1.59 -8.83 22.22
N ARG A 264 -2.88 -9.11 22.01
CA ARG A 264 -3.52 -10.39 22.32
C ARG A 264 -3.27 -11.42 21.23
N ASP A 265 -3.52 -11.06 19.97
CA ASP A 265 -3.61 -12.01 18.86
C ASP A 265 -2.30 -12.14 18.07
N ASP A 266 -1.41 -11.14 18.16
CA ASP A 266 -0.13 -11.09 17.45
C ASP A 266 0.99 -10.41 18.27
N PRO A 267 1.33 -10.96 19.45
CA PRO A 267 2.28 -10.31 20.36
C PRO A 267 3.69 -10.15 19.75
N GLN A 268 4.13 -11.08 18.91
CA GLN A 268 5.46 -11.03 18.30
C GLN A 268 5.58 -9.86 17.31
N SER A 269 4.59 -9.68 16.43
CA SER A 269 4.62 -8.55 15.48
C SER A 269 4.34 -7.24 16.18
N THR A 270 3.56 -7.26 17.27
CA THR A 270 3.33 -6.08 18.10
C THR A 270 4.62 -5.59 18.76
N GLU A 271 5.48 -6.49 19.26
CA GLU A 271 6.79 -6.08 19.78
C GLU A 271 7.69 -5.47 18.69
N ALA A 272 7.62 -5.99 17.46
CA ALA A 272 8.31 -5.41 16.33
C ALA A 272 7.78 -4.00 16.00
N MET A 273 6.45 -3.83 15.93
CA MET A 273 5.81 -2.53 15.73
C MET A 273 6.11 -1.56 16.87
N ARG A 274 6.24 -2.03 18.11
CA ARG A 274 6.64 -1.20 19.25
C ARG A 274 8.03 -0.58 19.05
N ARG A 275 8.90 -1.20 18.25
CA ARG A 275 10.20 -0.63 17.86
C ARG A 275 10.15 0.19 16.57
N GLY A 276 9.35 -0.24 15.59
CA GLY A 276 9.43 0.30 14.23
C GLY A 276 8.29 1.20 13.77
N LEU A 277 7.08 1.09 14.34
CA LEU A 277 5.94 1.92 13.96
C LEU A 277 6.09 3.30 14.61
N MET A 278 6.20 4.36 13.84
CA MET A 278 6.52 5.71 14.33
C MET A 278 5.36 6.68 14.16
N SER A 279 4.69 6.64 13.01
CA SER A 279 3.58 7.54 12.72
C SER A 279 2.46 6.87 11.92
N VAL A 280 1.25 7.38 12.11
CA VAL A 280 0.10 7.12 11.25
C VAL A 280 -0.40 8.47 10.73
N ALA A 281 -0.50 8.61 9.41
CA ALA A 281 -1.06 9.75 8.70
C ALA A 281 -2.50 9.44 8.27
N PRO A 282 -3.51 10.04 8.92
CA PRO A 282 -4.91 9.77 8.60
C PRO A 282 -5.33 10.35 7.25
N THR A 283 -6.20 9.61 6.57
CA THR A 283 -6.91 10.05 5.37
C THR A 283 -8.42 9.81 5.52
N PRO A 284 -9.27 10.47 4.70
CA PRO A 284 -10.71 10.30 4.80
C PRO A 284 -11.19 8.86 4.65
N MET A 285 -12.36 8.58 5.21
CA MET A 285 -13.03 7.28 5.10
C MET A 285 -13.23 6.87 3.63
N ARG A 286 -13.10 5.57 3.38
CA ARG A 286 -13.39 4.97 2.07
C ARG A 286 -14.67 4.14 2.17
N GLU A 287 -15.03 3.50 1.07
CA GLU A 287 -16.11 2.53 1.10
C GLU A 287 -15.76 1.40 2.08
N ARG A 288 -16.76 0.99 2.87
CA ARG A 288 -16.60 -0.09 3.86
C ARG A 288 -16.01 -1.33 3.21
N PHE A 289 -15.07 -1.98 3.89
CA PHE A 289 -14.28 -3.12 3.41
C PHE A 289 -13.31 -2.85 2.25
N ARG A 290 -13.13 -1.58 1.86
CA ARG A 290 -12.11 -1.13 0.90
C ARG A 290 -11.24 -0.03 1.51
N PRO A 291 -10.54 -0.32 2.62
CA PRO A 291 -9.67 0.67 3.23
C PRO A 291 -8.54 1.05 2.27
N HIS A 292 -8.12 2.30 2.34
CA HIS A 292 -6.91 2.74 1.69
C HIS A 292 -5.79 2.80 2.73
N SER A 293 -4.66 2.18 2.42
CA SER A 293 -3.44 2.36 3.19
C SER A 293 -2.23 2.36 2.26
N SER A 294 -1.15 2.98 2.72
CA SER A 294 0.12 2.98 2.00
C SER A 294 1.30 3.21 2.93
N THR A 295 2.41 2.56 2.56
CA THR A 295 3.73 2.71 3.17
C THR A 295 4.73 2.87 2.05
N ALA A 296 5.73 3.73 2.26
CA ALA A 296 6.88 3.81 1.37
C ALA A 296 8.10 3.23 2.07
N GLY A 297 8.91 2.45 1.35
CA GLY A 297 10.18 1.93 1.88
C GLY A 297 11.10 3.03 2.40
N ASP A 298 11.10 4.20 1.74
CA ASP A 298 11.90 5.37 2.15
C ASP A 298 11.40 6.03 3.45
N ALA A 299 10.14 5.79 3.85
CA ALA A 299 9.50 6.34 5.04
C ALA A 299 9.34 5.28 6.14
N PHE A 300 10.43 4.56 6.46
CA PHE A 300 10.42 3.49 7.47
C PHE A 300 9.62 3.88 8.72
N GLY A 301 8.59 3.10 9.05
CA GLY A 301 7.76 3.30 10.24
C GLY A 301 6.61 4.29 10.09
N GLY A 302 6.44 4.91 8.93
CA GLY A 302 5.31 5.79 8.61
C GLY A 302 4.22 5.04 7.83
N VAL A 303 2.99 5.15 8.29
CA VAL A 303 1.82 4.53 7.65
C VAL A 303 0.82 5.60 7.27
N THR A 304 0.35 5.63 6.03
CA THR A 304 -0.87 6.38 5.66
C THR A 304 -2.06 5.42 5.70
N ALA A 305 -3.17 5.82 6.32
CA ALA A 305 -4.37 4.98 6.40
C ALA A 305 -5.66 5.79 6.34
N SER A 306 -6.67 5.30 5.64
CA SER A 306 -8.04 5.83 5.69
C SER A 306 -8.65 5.56 7.04
N ARG A 307 -9.60 6.42 7.44
CA ARG A 307 -10.44 6.19 8.62
C ARG A 307 -10.96 4.75 8.60
N PRO A 308 -10.68 3.95 9.64
CA PRO A 308 -11.08 2.55 9.66
C PRO A 308 -12.60 2.40 9.78
N ASP A 309 -13.10 1.23 9.37
CA ASP A 309 -14.48 0.79 9.62
C ASP A 309 -14.63 0.29 11.06
N ASP A 310 -13.65 -0.50 11.51
CA ASP A 310 -13.61 -1.10 12.82
C ASP A 310 -12.17 -1.36 13.32
N VAL A 311 -12.06 -1.81 14.58
CA VAL A 311 -10.79 -2.06 15.27
C VAL A 311 -9.99 -3.21 14.65
N ALA A 312 -10.63 -4.29 14.21
CA ALA A 312 -9.94 -5.45 13.66
C ALA A 312 -9.38 -5.15 12.26
N GLN A 313 -10.12 -4.37 11.46
CA GLN A 313 -9.67 -3.86 10.17
C GLN A 313 -8.48 -2.90 10.31
N LEU A 314 -8.47 -2.01 11.32
CA LEU A 314 -7.28 -1.19 11.60
C LEU A 314 -6.09 -2.05 12.04
N ALA A 315 -6.30 -3.05 12.90
CA ALA A 315 -5.23 -3.97 13.33
C ALA A 315 -4.60 -4.71 12.14
N ALA A 316 -5.42 -5.27 11.25
CA ALA A 316 -4.96 -5.90 10.02
C ALA A 316 -4.23 -4.91 9.08
N THR A 317 -4.70 -3.66 9.01
CA THR A 317 -4.06 -2.59 8.22
C THR A 317 -2.67 -2.25 8.76
N LEU A 318 -2.50 -2.09 10.09
CA LEU A 318 -1.19 -1.84 10.69
C LEU A 318 -0.22 -3.01 10.45
N VAL A 319 -0.69 -4.25 10.53
CA VAL A 319 0.13 -5.43 10.20
C VAL A 319 0.54 -5.41 8.73
N HIS A 320 -0.40 -5.15 7.80
CA HIS A 320 -0.14 -5.06 6.37
C HIS A 320 0.97 -4.04 6.07
N GLU A 321 0.80 -2.83 6.56
CA GLU A 321 1.70 -1.70 6.29
C GLU A 321 3.07 -1.88 6.98
N PHE A 322 3.10 -2.49 8.17
CA PHE A 322 4.36 -2.79 8.83
C PHE A 322 5.14 -3.91 8.14
N GLN A 323 4.46 -4.86 7.47
CA GLN A 323 5.14 -5.83 6.62
C GLN A 323 5.81 -5.15 5.41
N HIS A 324 5.14 -4.17 4.77
CA HIS A 324 5.78 -3.34 3.74
C HIS A 324 7.01 -2.58 4.29
N THR A 325 6.92 -2.03 5.51
CA THR A 325 8.06 -1.38 6.18
C THR A 325 9.25 -2.34 6.31
N LYS A 326 9.02 -3.56 6.84
CA LYS A 326 10.08 -4.56 7.01
C LYS A 326 10.69 -5.00 5.69
N LEU A 327 9.86 -5.27 4.68
CA LEU A 327 10.34 -5.73 3.38
C LEU A 327 11.09 -4.63 2.63
N GLY A 328 10.61 -3.38 2.70
CA GLY A 328 11.30 -2.23 2.11
C GLY A 328 12.71 -2.06 2.68
N ALA A 329 12.86 -2.14 4.00
CA ALA A 329 14.16 -2.09 4.66
C ALA A 329 15.06 -3.28 4.31
N LEU A 330 14.51 -4.49 4.18
CA LEU A 330 15.26 -5.64 3.68
C LEU A 330 15.74 -5.39 2.25
N MET A 331 14.89 -4.86 1.37
CA MET A 331 15.22 -4.57 -0.03
C MET A 331 16.24 -3.44 -0.20
N HIS A 332 16.39 -2.55 0.79
CA HIS A 332 17.49 -1.59 0.81
C HIS A 332 18.86 -2.23 1.07
N LEU A 333 18.88 -3.41 1.70
CA LEU A 333 20.10 -4.17 2.00
C LEU A 333 20.36 -5.25 0.93
N GLU A 334 19.32 -6.00 0.57
CA GLU A 334 19.39 -7.18 -0.29
C GLU A 334 18.22 -7.18 -1.29
N PRO A 335 18.46 -7.04 -2.60
CA PRO A 335 17.40 -7.13 -3.60
C PRO A 335 16.81 -8.55 -3.63
N LEU A 336 15.48 -8.64 -3.79
CA LEU A 336 14.79 -9.94 -3.91
C LEU A 336 14.60 -10.37 -5.36
N THR A 337 14.72 -9.43 -6.29
CA THR A 337 14.60 -9.66 -7.73
C THR A 337 15.81 -9.08 -8.44
N GLU A 338 16.31 -9.81 -9.43
CA GLU A 338 17.32 -9.32 -10.35
C GLU A 338 16.74 -8.16 -11.19
N PRO A 339 17.56 -7.15 -11.52
CA PRO A 339 17.14 -6.13 -12.48
C PRO A 339 16.83 -6.78 -13.84
N PRO A 340 15.99 -6.15 -14.67
CA PRO A 340 15.81 -6.64 -16.04
C PRO A 340 17.14 -6.63 -16.79
N ALA A 341 17.36 -7.62 -17.67
CA ALA A 341 18.59 -7.74 -18.46
C ALA A 341 18.80 -6.52 -19.39
N ASP A 342 17.70 -5.97 -19.89
CA ASP A 342 17.65 -4.72 -20.63
C ASP A 342 16.67 -3.76 -19.93
N PRO A 343 17.12 -2.58 -19.46
CA PRO A 343 16.27 -1.57 -18.83
C PRO A 343 15.08 -1.10 -19.69
N GLU A 344 15.18 -1.22 -21.01
CA GLU A 344 14.12 -0.82 -21.95
C GLU A 344 13.07 -1.91 -22.16
N THR A 345 13.36 -3.15 -21.75
CA THR A 345 12.40 -4.26 -21.86
C THR A 345 11.37 -4.18 -20.73
N PRO A 346 10.07 -4.07 -21.03
CA PRO A 346 9.02 -4.07 -20.01
C PRO A 346 9.07 -5.34 -19.17
N GLU A 347 8.99 -5.19 -17.85
CA GLU A 347 8.97 -6.35 -16.97
C GLU A 347 7.70 -7.19 -17.21
N PRO A 348 7.81 -8.54 -17.20
CA PRO A 348 6.64 -9.41 -17.24
C PRO A 348 5.65 -9.05 -16.14
N LEU A 349 4.38 -8.90 -16.52
CA LEU A 349 3.29 -8.63 -15.59
C LEU A 349 2.59 -9.92 -15.20
N LEU A 350 2.16 -9.98 -13.94
CA LEU A 350 1.60 -11.16 -13.31
C LEU A 350 0.26 -10.81 -12.65
N TYR A 351 -0.57 -11.83 -12.45
CA TYR A 351 -1.82 -11.69 -11.71
C TYR A 351 -1.54 -11.38 -10.23
N ALA A 352 -2.20 -10.35 -9.69
CA ALA A 352 -2.17 -10.00 -8.28
C ALA A 352 -3.59 -10.12 -7.68
N PRO A 353 -3.87 -11.04 -6.74
CA PRO A 353 -5.23 -11.35 -6.31
C PRO A 353 -5.86 -10.31 -5.34
N TRP A 354 -5.12 -9.24 -5.04
CA TRP A 354 -5.54 -8.12 -4.19
C TRP A 354 -5.55 -6.79 -4.94
N ARG A 355 -5.43 -6.81 -6.27
CA ARG A 355 -5.46 -5.61 -7.13
C ARG A 355 -6.23 -5.89 -8.42
N ASP A 356 -6.76 -4.81 -8.99
CA ASP A 356 -7.32 -4.83 -10.32
C ASP A 356 -6.22 -4.94 -11.39
N ASP A 357 -5.11 -4.19 -11.27
CA ASP A 357 -4.03 -4.17 -12.28
C ASP A 357 -3.01 -5.33 -12.15
N PRO A 358 -2.53 -5.90 -13.28
CA PRO A 358 -1.37 -6.79 -13.31
C PRO A 358 -0.11 -6.12 -12.71
N ARG A 359 0.75 -6.91 -12.05
CA ARG A 359 1.93 -6.39 -11.33
C ARG A 359 3.23 -7.05 -11.78
N PRO A 360 4.36 -6.30 -11.81
CA PRO A 360 5.67 -6.91 -11.96
C PRO A 360 6.02 -7.75 -10.71
N LEU A 361 6.96 -8.69 -10.86
CA LEU A 361 7.37 -9.62 -9.80
C LEU A 361 7.71 -8.91 -8.48
N GLY A 362 8.50 -7.83 -8.51
CA GLY A 362 8.86 -7.09 -7.30
C GLY A 362 7.65 -6.50 -6.57
N GLY A 363 6.65 -6.00 -7.32
CA GLY A 363 5.40 -5.52 -6.75
C GLY A 363 4.52 -6.66 -6.19
N LEU A 364 4.62 -7.86 -6.78
CA LEU A 364 3.90 -9.04 -6.30
C LEU A 364 4.51 -9.58 -5.00
N LEU A 365 5.85 -9.61 -4.88
CA LEU A 365 6.54 -9.99 -3.64
C LEU A 365 6.18 -9.07 -2.47
N GLN A 366 6.05 -7.76 -2.73
CA GLN A 366 5.56 -6.79 -1.75
C GLN A 366 4.17 -7.18 -1.22
N GLY A 367 3.23 -7.49 -2.13
CA GLY A 367 1.89 -7.92 -1.75
C GLY A 367 1.86 -9.27 -1.01
N ILE A 368 2.63 -10.26 -1.48
CA ILE A 368 2.76 -11.56 -0.80
C ILE A 368 3.18 -11.37 0.65
N TYR A 369 4.22 -10.57 0.89
CA TYR A 369 4.77 -10.37 2.23
C TYR A 369 3.78 -9.65 3.16
N ALA A 370 3.07 -8.65 2.65
CA ALA A 370 2.03 -7.93 3.39
C ALA A 370 0.83 -8.83 3.72
N PHE A 371 0.24 -9.50 2.73
CA PHE A 371 -0.91 -10.36 2.93
C PHE A 371 -0.59 -11.66 3.68
N PHE A 372 0.67 -12.12 3.67
CA PHE A 372 1.13 -13.19 4.57
C PHE A 372 1.00 -12.75 6.03
N GLY A 373 1.40 -11.52 6.36
CA GLY A 373 1.20 -10.92 7.68
C GLY A 373 -0.27 -10.81 8.07
N VAL A 374 -1.11 -10.33 7.15
CA VAL A 374 -2.57 -10.23 7.33
C VAL A 374 -3.20 -11.60 7.56
N THR A 375 -2.81 -12.61 6.76
CA THR A 375 -3.28 -13.99 6.92
C THR A 375 -2.96 -14.53 8.31
N ARG A 376 -1.72 -14.30 8.78
CA ARG A 376 -1.28 -14.71 10.12
C ARG A 376 -2.05 -14.01 11.24
N PHE A 377 -2.40 -12.73 11.08
CA PHE A 377 -3.24 -12.01 12.03
C PHE A 377 -4.64 -12.64 12.12
N TRP A 378 -5.33 -12.79 10.98
CA TRP A 378 -6.67 -13.39 10.95
C TRP A 378 -6.69 -14.84 11.42
N ARG A 379 -5.60 -15.58 11.17
CA ARG A 379 -5.40 -16.94 11.68
C ARG A 379 -5.56 -16.98 13.20
N ALA A 380 -5.01 -16.01 13.93
CA ALA A 380 -5.15 -15.94 15.38
C ALA A 380 -6.49 -15.31 15.80
N HIS A 381 -6.84 -14.16 15.22
CA HIS A 381 -8.00 -13.36 15.60
C HIS A 381 -9.34 -14.11 15.47
N ARG A 382 -9.46 -15.01 14.49
CA ARG A 382 -10.70 -15.80 14.28
C ARG A 382 -11.12 -16.65 15.49
N HIS A 383 -10.19 -16.93 16.41
CA HIS A 383 -10.44 -17.75 17.61
C HIS A 383 -10.63 -16.93 18.90
N THR A 384 -10.35 -15.63 18.86
CA THR A 384 -10.36 -14.76 20.04
C THR A 384 -11.35 -13.61 19.95
N THR A 385 -11.89 -13.37 18.75
CA THR A 385 -12.91 -12.37 18.48
C THR A 385 -14.28 -12.78 19.03
N ASP A 386 -15.20 -11.82 19.09
CA ASP A 386 -16.57 -12.09 19.53
C ASP A 386 -17.27 -13.11 18.62
N PRO A 387 -18.12 -14.01 19.15
CA PRO A 387 -18.80 -15.02 18.33
C PRO A 387 -19.59 -14.46 17.15
N ALA A 388 -20.12 -13.23 17.27
CA ALA A 388 -20.82 -12.54 16.19
C ALA A 388 -19.89 -12.09 15.04
N TYR A 389 -18.61 -11.82 15.33
CA TYR A 389 -17.61 -11.40 14.34
C TYR A 389 -16.82 -12.58 13.76
N ALA A 390 -16.81 -13.73 14.46
CA ALA A 390 -16.06 -14.92 14.07
C ALA A 390 -16.28 -15.39 12.61
N PRO A 391 -17.51 -15.37 12.04
CA PRO A 391 -17.71 -15.74 10.63
C PRO A 391 -16.92 -14.86 9.65
N LEU A 392 -16.86 -13.54 9.89
CA LEU A 392 -16.08 -12.62 9.08
C LEU A 392 -14.58 -12.88 9.24
N ALA A 393 -14.09 -13.08 10.47
CA ALA A 393 -12.68 -13.39 10.72
C ALA A 393 -12.23 -14.72 10.09
N HIS A 394 -13.10 -15.74 10.10
CA HIS A 394 -12.86 -17.00 9.38
C HIS A 394 -12.82 -16.80 7.86
N PHE A 395 -13.68 -15.94 7.31
CA PHE A 395 -13.68 -15.59 5.90
C PHE A 395 -12.37 -14.89 5.50
N GLU A 396 -11.93 -13.89 6.26
CA GLU A 396 -10.66 -13.19 5.98
C GLU A 396 -9.47 -14.15 6.01
N PHE A 397 -9.38 -15.04 7.01
CA PHE A 397 -8.32 -16.04 7.06
C PHE A 397 -8.35 -16.96 5.83
N ALA A 398 -9.54 -17.45 5.44
CA ALA A 398 -9.69 -18.34 4.29
C ALA A 398 -9.38 -17.65 2.95
N LEU A 399 -9.80 -16.40 2.77
CA LEU A 399 -9.54 -15.63 1.56
C LEU A 399 -8.05 -15.38 1.39
N TRP A 400 -7.41 -14.79 2.41
CA TRP A 400 -6.01 -14.40 2.30
C TRP A 400 -5.06 -15.59 2.24
N ARG A 401 -5.29 -16.69 2.98
CA ARG A 401 -4.45 -17.89 2.84
C ARG A 401 -4.51 -18.48 1.43
N THR A 402 -5.70 -18.49 0.81
CA THR A 402 -5.91 -19.03 -0.53
C THR A 402 -5.20 -18.19 -1.58
N GLN A 403 -5.36 -16.86 -1.50
CA GLN A 403 -4.73 -15.94 -2.43
C GLN A 403 -3.21 -15.91 -2.30
N VAL A 404 -2.68 -15.81 -1.06
CA VAL A 404 -1.23 -15.84 -0.80
C VAL A 404 -0.62 -17.17 -1.25
N TRP A 405 -1.28 -18.30 -0.96
CA TRP A 405 -0.83 -19.62 -1.42
C TRP A 405 -0.74 -19.70 -2.94
N ALA A 406 -1.79 -19.30 -3.66
CA ALA A 406 -1.80 -19.32 -5.12
C ALA A 406 -0.69 -18.46 -5.71
N THR A 407 -0.47 -17.26 -5.16
CA THR A 407 0.57 -16.34 -5.65
C THR A 407 1.98 -16.85 -5.34
N LEU A 408 2.23 -17.42 -4.16
CA LEU A 408 3.52 -18.03 -3.81
C LEU A 408 3.89 -19.16 -4.78
N ASN A 409 2.94 -20.03 -5.11
CA ASN A 409 3.15 -21.11 -6.08
C ASN A 409 3.40 -20.57 -7.50
N ALA A 410 2.72 -19.48 -7.88
CA ALA A 410 2.91 -18.86 -9.19
C ALA A 410 4.30 -18.23 -9.37
N VAL A 411 4.94 -17.76 -8.29
CA VAL A 411 6.25 -17.07 -8.38
C VAL A 411 7.43 -17.92 -7.93
N GLY A 412 7.22 -19.06 -7.26
CA GLY A 412 8.28 -19.85 -6.62
C GLY A 412 9.43 -20.28 -7.54
N GLY A 413 9.15 -20.50 -8.83
CA GLY A 413 10.14 -20.86 -9.85
C GLY A 413 10.61 -19.71 -10.74
N HIS A 414 10.26 -18.47 -10.42
CA HIS A 414 10.52 -17.34 -11.32
C HIS A 414 12.04 -17.05 -11.41
N GLU A 415 12.58 -17.05 -12.63
CA GLU A 415 14.02 -16.95 -12.91
C GLU A 415 14.70 -15.68 -12.35
N ARG A 416 13.95 -14.57 -12.32
CA ARG A 416 14.40 -13.29 -11.75
C ARG A 416 14.52 -13.24 -10.23
N LEU A 417 14.17 -14.30 -9.48
CA LEU A 417 14.37 -14.28 -8.03
C LEU A 417 15.87 -14.40 -7.70
N THR A 418 16.38 -13.45 -6.91
CA THR A 418 17.73 -13.55 -6.34
C THR A 418 17.81 -14.75 -5.38
N PRO A 419 19.01 -15.20 -4.95
CA PRO A 419 19.10 -16.23 -3.91
C PRO A 419 18.33 -15.88 -2.62
N VAL A 420 18.32 -14.60 -2.23
CA VAL A 420 17.54 -14.12 -1.07
C VAL A 420 16.05 -14.14 -1.39
N GLY A 421 15.64 -13.69 -2.58
CA GLY A 421 14.25 -13.74 -3.04
C GLY A 421 13.67 -15.16 -3.03
N ARG A 422 14.41 -16.13 -3.58
CA ARG A 422 14.02 -17.56 -3.55
C ARG A 422 13.88 -18.05 -2.12
N TYR A 423 14.86 -17.77 -1.27
CA TYR A 423 14.81 -18.17 0.14
C TYR A 423 13.57 -17.60 0.86
N VAL A 424 13.24 -16.32 0.64
CA VAL A 424 12.03 -15.70 1.21
C VAL A 424 10.77 -16.43 0.72
N VAL A 425 10.63 -16.62 -0.60
CA VAL A 425 9.45 -17.28 -1.18
C VAL A 425 9.29 -18.72 -0.69
N GLU A 426 10.38 -19.50 -0.64
CA GLU A 426 10.38 -20.86 -0.11
C GLU A 426 9.89 -20.90 1.34
N ARG A 427 10.45 -20.05 2.21
CA ARG A 427 10.10 -20.00 3.64
C ARG A 427 8.66 -19.58 3.89
N LEU A 428 8.14 -18.62 3.12
CA LEU A 428 6.73 -18.23 3.20
C LEU A 428 5.81 -19.35 2.68
N THR A 429 6.21 -20.04 1.62
CA THR A 429 5.47 -21.17 1.05
C THR A 429 5.35 -22.32 2.06
N GLU A 430 6.45 -22.73 2.68
CA GLU A 430 6.45 -23.78 3.71
C GLU A 430 5.48 -23.48 4.87
N ARG A 431 5.43 -22.21 5.31
CA ARG A 431 4.53 -21.80 6.40
C ARG A 431 3.08 -21.70 5.95
N CYS A 432 2.85 -21.15 4.76
CA CYS A 432 1.51 -21.04 4.19
C CYS A 432 0.89 -22.43 3.95
N ALA A 433 1.70 -23.42 3.54
CA ALA A 433 1.27 -24.82 3.39
C ALA A 433 0.64 -25.38 4.67
N ALA A 434 1.23 -25.09 5.84
CA ALA A 434 0.66 -25.52 7.12
C ALA A 434 -0.73 -24.89 7.37
N TRP A 435 -0.91 -23.61 7.02
CA TRP A 435 -2.17 -22.90 7.21
C TRP A 435 -3.30 -23.39 6.28
N MET A 436 -2.95 -23.97 5.14
CA MET A 436 -3.93 -24.56 4.21
C MET A 436 -4.62 -25.79 4.81
N THR A 437 -3.98 -26.48 5.76
CA THR A 437 -4.56 -27.66 6.44
C THR A 437 -5.51 -27.31 7.59
N GLU A 438 -5.59 -26.04 7.98
CA GLU A 438 -6.43 -25.63 9.11
C GLU A 438 -7.92 -25.58 8.73
N GLU A 439 -8.76 -26.06 9.63
CA GLU A 439 -10.20 -26.06 9.43
C GLU A 439 -10.79 -24.65 9.46
N VAL A 440 -11.76 -24.43 8.59
CA VAL A 440 -12.59 -23.23 8.50
C VAL A 440 -14.05 -23.68 8.34
N PRO A 441 -15.01 -23.05 9.04
CA PRO A 441 -16.42 -23.36 8.87
C PRO A 441 -16.87 -23.25 7.40
N ALA A 442 -17.79 -24.13 7.01
CA ALA A 442 -18.15 -24.33 5.60
C ALA A 442 -18.62 -23.04 4.88
N THR A 443 -19.43 -22.21 5.54
CA THR A 443 -19.96 -20.99 4.90
C THR A 443 -18.87 -19.93 4.63
N PRO A 444 -18.07 -19.48 5.63
CA PRO A 444 -16.92 -18.62 5.36
C PRO A 444 -15.93 -19.18 4.33
N LEU A 445 -15.64 -20.49 4.38
CA LEU A 445 -14.74 -21.14 3.43
C LEU A 445 -15.26 -21.04 1.99
N ARG A 446 -16.51 -21.45 1.75
CA ARG A 446 -17.14 -21.39 0.43
C ARG A 446 -17.15 -19.96 -0.12
N LEU A 447 -17.52 -18.97 0.70
CA LEU A 447 -17.55 -17.56 0.28
C LEU A 447 -16.15 -17.05 -0.09
N ALA A 448 -15.11 -17.43 0.66
CA ALA A 448 -13.74 -17.05 0.39
C ALA A 448 -13.21 -17.68 -0.92
N GLU A 449 -13.49 -18.96 -1.15
CA GLU A 449 -13.12 -19.67 -2.38
C GLU A 449 -13.83 -19.07 -3.61
N GLU A 450 -15.13 -18.78 -3.49
CA GLU A 450 -15.90 -18.11 -4.54
C GLU A 450 -15.33 -16.72 -4.85
N ALA A 451 -15.00 -15.93 -3.82
CA ALA A 451 -14.44 -14.60 -4.00
C ALA A 451 -13.05 -14.63 -4.67
N ALA A 452 -12.18 -15.55 -4.26
CA ALA A 452 -10.85 -15.71 -4.86
C ALA A 452 -10.93 -16.17 -6.33
N ALA A 453 -11.81 -17.13 -6.63
CA ALA A 453 -12.03 -17.62 -7.98
C ALA A 453 -12.65 -16.55 -8.90
N ASP A 454 -13.66 -15.82 -8.40
CA ASP A 454 -14.32 -14.76 -9.15
C ASP A 454 -13.38 -13.59 -9.46
N HIS A 455 -12.53 -13.19 -8.50
CA HIS A 455 -11.51 -12.17 -8.73
C HIS A 455 -10.55 -12.58 -9.85
N HIS A 456 -10.05 -13.82 -9.84
CA HIS A 456 -9.18 -14.32 -10.90
C HIS A 456 -9.90 -14.38 -12.26
N ALA A 457 -11.15 -14.86 -12.29
CA ALA A 457 -11.94 -14.92 -13.51
C ALA A 457 -12.17 -13.52 -14.11
N ARG A 458 -12.50 -12.51 -13.29
CA ARG A 458 -12.63 -11.11 -13.72
C ARG A 458 -11.31 -10.57 -14.25
N TRP A 459 -10.22 -10.80 -13.53
CA TRP A 459 -8.88 -10.38 -13.96
C TRP A 459 -8.55 -10.95 -15.34
N ARG A 460 -8.80 -12.25 -15.55
CA ARG A 460 -8.60 -12.88 -16.87
C ARG A 460 -9.47 -12.24 -17.94
N ALA A 461 -10.76 -12.09 -17.67
CA ALA A 461 -11.72 -11.50 -18.59
C ALA A 461 -11.29 -10.09 -19.03
N HIS A 462 -10.70 -9.29 -18.13
CA HIS A 462 -10.20 -7.94 -18.42
C HIS A 462 -8.85 -7.95 -19.14
N HIS A 463 -7.89 -8.73 -18.68
CA HIS A 463 -6.48 -8.57 -19.05
C HIS A 463 -5.96 -9.58 -20.06
N LEU A 464 -6.67 -10.67 -20.32
CA LEU A 464 -6.19 -11.70 -21.24
C LEU A 464 -6.91 -11.62 -22.58
N ARG A 465 -6.17 -11.86 -23.65
CA ARG A 465 -6.70 -11.95 -25.02
C ARG A 465 -6.23 -13.27 -25.64
N PRO A 466 -7.15 -14.19 -25.97
CA PRO A 466 -6.79 -15.38 -26.74
C PRO A 466 -6.14 -15.00 -28.08
N PRO A 467 -5.36 -15.89 -28.71
CA PRO A 467 -4.74 -15.61 -30.00
C PRO A 467 -5.76 -15.15 -31.04
N ALA A 468 -5.50 -14.02 -31.72
CA ALA A 468 -6.47 -13.39 -32.62
C ALA A 468 -6.92 -14.34 -33.75
N LYS A 469 -5.99 -15.12 -34.32
CA LYS A 469 -6.31 -16.13 -35.34
C LYS A 469 -7.26 -17.21 -34.83
N ALA A 470 -7.03 -17.69 -33.62
CA ALA A 470 -7.92 -18.67 -32.99
C ALA A 470 -9.33 -18.10 -32.81
N VAL A 471 -9.44 -16.85 -32.36
CA VAL A 471 -10.74 -16.15 -32.24
C VAL A 471 -11.46 -16.05 -33.58
N GLU A 472 -10.75 -15.66 -34.66
CA GLU A 472 -11.32 -15.60 -36.01
C GLU A 472 -11.81 -16.97 -36.51
N GLU A 473 -11.05 -18.02 -36.23
CA GLU A 473 -11.42 -19.40 -36.54
C GLU A 473 -12.66 -19.84 -35.76
N ALA A 474 -12.76 -19.51 -34.46
CA ALA A 474 -13.95 -19.78 -33.66
C ALA A 474 -15.18 -19.07 -34.22
N VAL A 475 -15.06 -17.80 -34.59
CA VAL A 475 -16.15 -17.04 -35.22
C VAL A 475 -16.62 -17.74 -36.51
N ARG A 476 -15.69 -18.23 -37.34
CA ARG A 476 -16.01 -18.97 -38.56
C ARG A 476 -16.71 -20.30 -38.25
N ALA A 477 -16.17 -21.09 -37.32
CA ALA A 477 -16.70 -22.38 -36.93
C ALA A 477 -18.13 -22.25 -36.34
N TRP A 478 -18.34 -21.26 -35.46
CA TRP A 478 -19.64 -20.94 -34.89
C TRP A 478 -20.68 -20.60 -35.97
N ARG A 479 -20.31 -19.74 -36.93
CA ARG A 479 -21.20 -19.35 -38.05
C ARG A 479 -21.56 -20.51 -38.97
N GLN A 480 -20.67 -21.49 -39.09
CA GLN A 480 -20.89 -22.70 -39.87
C GLN A 480 -21.70 -23.77 -39.11
N GLY A 481 -22.04 -23.53 -37.84
CA GLY A 481 -22.76 -24.48 -37.00
C GLY A 481 -21.90 -25.69 -36.60
N SER A 482 -20.59 -25.51 -36.49
CA SER A 482 -19.67 -26.57 -36.05
C SER A 482 -20.01 -27.00 -34.62
N GLY A 483 -19.91 -28.30 -34.34
CA GLY A 483 -20.24 -28.86 -33.02
C GLY A 483 -19.28 -28.46 -31.90
N GLU A 484 -18.04 -28.11 -32.25
CA GLU A 484 -16.95 -27.86 -31.29
C GLU A 484 -16.17 -26.58 -31.65
N ALA A 485 -15.58 -25.97 -30.63
CA ALA A 485 -14.71 -24.82 -30.79
C ALA A 485 -13.28 -25.24 -31.19
N PRO A 486 -12.55 -24.42 -31.98
CA PRO A 486 -11.17 -24.74 -32.35
C PRO A 486 -10.27 -24.90 -31.12
N PRO A 487 -9.43 -25.97 -31.06
CA PRO A 487 -8.55 -26.21 -29.92
C PRO A 487 -7.50 -25.12 -29.73
N ALA A 488 -7.16 -24.37 -30.79
CA ALA A 488 -6.26 -23.22 -30.72
C ALA A 488 -6.74 -22.10 -29.78
N LEU A 489 -8.04 -22.03 -29.42
CA LEU A 489 -8.50 -21.08 -28.39
C LEU A 489 -7.97 -21.41 -27.00
N ALA A 490 -7.52 -22.65 -26.79
CA ALA A 490 -6.96 -23.09 -25.52
C ALA A 490 -5.49 -22.72 -25.33
N GLU A 491 -4.83 -22.22 -26.37
CA GLU A 491 -3.44 -21.73 -26.30
C GLU A 491 -3.28 -20.57 -25.31
N GLU A 492 -2.03 -20.32 -24.91
CA GLU A 492 -1.70 -19.30 -23.92
C GLU A 492 -2.13 -17.90 -24.40
N PRO A 493 -2.97 -17.19 -23.64
CA PRO A 493 -3.45 -15.88 -24.05
C PRO A 493 -2.39 -14.80 -23.83
N LEU A 494 -2.48 -13.73 -24.62
CA LEU A 494 -1.67 -12.53 -24.43
C LEU A 494 -2.19 -11.70 -23.26
N LEU A 495 -1.28 -11.25 -22.39
CA LEU A 495 -1.59 -10.26 -21.35
C LEU A 495 -1.60 -8.86 -21.96
N VAL A 496 -2.79 -8.24 -21.99
CA VAL A 496 -3.05 -6.87 -22.43
C VAL A 496 -3.71 -6.12 -21.27
N PRO A 497 -2.97 -5.29 -20.51
CA PRO A 497 -3.53 -4.56 -19.37
C PRO A 497 -4.71 -3.69 -19.79
N ASP A 498 -5.77 -3.73 -18.98
CA ASP A 498 -6.97 -2.91 -19.15
C ASP A 498 -6.89 -1.82 -18.09
N ALA A 499 -6.65 -0.57 -18.47
CA ALA A 499 -6.51 0.51 -17.49
C ALA A 499 -7.85 0.92 -16.84
N GLY A 500 -8.98 0.47 -17.40
CA GLY A 500 -10.33 0.81 -16.97
C GLY A 500 -10.93 -0.14 -15.93
N VAL A 501 -10.31 -1.29 -15.67
CA VAL A 501 -10.84 -2.27 -14.70
C VAL A 501 -10.94 -1.65 -13.30
N ARG A 502 -12.06 -1.86 -12.62
CA ARG A 502 -12.27 -1.44 -11.23
C ARG A 502 -13.11 -2.50 -10.52
N PHE A 503 -12.92 -2.64 -9.21
CA PHE A 503 -13.80 -3.42 -8.33
C PHE A 503 -13.83 -4.92 -8.63
N SER A 504 -12.69 -5.52 -9.00
CA SER A 504 -12.57 -6.98 -9.16
C SER A 504 -12.81 -7.73 -7.85
N ASP A 505 -12.79 -7.03 -6.72
CA ASP A 505 -13.04 -7.50 -5.37
C ASP A 505 -14.52 -7.50 -4.95
N SER A 506 -15.47 -7.11 -5.83
CA SER A 506 -16.89 -6.94 -5.48
C SER A 506 -17.50 -8.15 -4.75
N THR A 507 -17.21 -9.37 -5.21
CA THR A 507 -17.68 -10.62 -4.57
C THR A 507 -17.16 -10.76 -3.14
N ALA A 508 -15.90 -10.39 -2.88
CA ALA A 508 -15.34 -10.41 -1.52
C ALA A 508 -16.02 -9.36 -0.62
N VAL A 509 -16.24 -8.15 -1.13
CA VAL A 509 -16.91 -7.07 -0.39
C VAL A 509 -18.35 -7.44 -0.04
N LEU A 510 -19.11 -8.01 -0.99
CA LEU A 510 -20.46 -8.49 -0.72
C LEU A 510 -20.48 -9.63 0.31
N ALA A 511 -19.51 -10.56 0.26
CA ALA A 511 -19.39 -11.62 1.26
C ALA A 511 -19.12 -11.06 2.68
N ARG A 512 -18.27 -10.03 2.80
CA ARG A 512 -18.02 -9.34 4.08
C ARG A 512 -19.27 -8.68 4.63
N HIS A 513 -20.03 -8.00 3.78
CA HIS A 513 -21.33 -7.44 4.15
C HIS A 513 -22.32 -8.52 4.59
N HIS A 514 -22.43 -9.61 3.83
CA HIS A 514 -23.31 -10.73 4.15
C HIS A 514 -23.00 -11.36 5.51
N LEU A 515 -21.71 -11.47 5.87
CA LEU A 515 -21.26 -12.06 7.13
C LEU A 515 -21.36 -11.12 8.35
N SER A 516 -21.21 -9.81 8.14
CA SER A 516 -21.15 -8.83 9.24
C SER A 516 -22.43 -8.05 9.49
N ASP A 517 -23.22 -7.84 8.44
CA ASP A 517 -24.47 -7.09 8.50
C ASP A 517 -25.48 -7.70 7.51
N PRO A 518 -26.03 -8.90 7.81
CA PRO A 518 -26.85 -9.61 6.84
C PRO A 518 -28.04 -8.78 6.36
N GLY A 519 -28.61 -7.90 7.19
CA GLY A 519 -29.80 -7.09 6.87
C GLY A 519 -29.52 -5.69 6.33
N GLY A 520 -28.26 -5.34 6.09
CA GLY A 520 -27.85 -3.98 5.74
C GLY A 520 -28.35 -3.47 4.38
N ASP A 521 -28.22 -2.15 4.21
CA ASP A 521 -28.64 -1.44 2.99
C ASP A 521 -27.83 -1.81 1.73
N TRP A 522 -26.71 -2.53 1.90
CA TRP A 522 -25.87 -3.05 0.81
C TRP A 522 -26.63 -3.95 -0.18
N ARG A 523 -27.78 -4.52 0.24
CA ARG A 523 -28.67 -5.33 -0.59
C ARG A 523 -29.38 -4.54 -1.67
N ARG A 524 -29.49 -3.21 -1.53
CA ARG A 524 -30.14 -2.36 -2.53
C ARG A 524 -29.22 -2.16 -3.75
N PRO A 525 -29.77 -1.97 -4.96
CA PRO A 525 -28.98 -1.62 -6.13
C PRO A 525 -28.07 -0.41 -5.85
N GLY A 526 -26.77 -0.54 -6.13
CA GLY A 526 -25.78 0.50 -5.85
C GLY A 526 -25.32 0.61 -4.39
N GLY A 527 -25.76 -0.29 -3.50
CA GLY A 527 -25.33 -0.32 -2.11
C GLY A 527 -23.87 -0.74 -1.89
N VAL A 528 -23.26 -1.38 -2.89
CA VAL A 528 -21.83 -1.71 -2.95
C VAL A 528 -21.27 -1.29 -4.31
N GLY A 529 -20.18 -0.54 -4.31
CA GLY A 529 -19.47 -0.08 -5.50
C GLY A 529 -19.01 -1.25 -6.36
N GLY A 530 -19.35 -1.20 -7.65
CA GLY A 530 -18.97 -2.22 -8.63
C GLY A 530 -19.75 -3.54 -8.55
N ALA A 531 -20.63 -3.71 -7.56
CA ALA A 531 -21.46 -4.91 -7.45
C ALA A 531 -22.68 -4.85 -8.39
N ASP A 532 -22.87 -5.91 -9.16
CA ASP A 532 -24.05 -6.14 -9.95
C ASP A 532 -25.21 -6.61 -9.05
N PRO A 533 -26.44 -6.09 -9.18
CA PRO A 533 -27.62 -6.63 -8.50
C PRO A 533 -27.79 -8.15 -8.66
N ALA A 534 -27.36 -8.75 -9.78
CA ALA A 534 -27.38 -10.19 -9.97
C ALA A 534 -26.38 -10.95 -9.07
N GLU A 535 -25.28 -10.32 -8.62
CA GLU A 535 -24.37 -10.90 -7.63
C GLU A 535 -25.02 -10.99 -6.25
N ILE A 536 -25.87 -10.03 -5.89
CA ILE A 536 -26.65 -10.06 -4.64
C ILE A 536 -27.61 -11.26 -4.66
N ARG A 537 -28.25 -11.53 -5.81
CA ARG A 537 -29.10 -12.71 -6.02
C ARG A 537 -28.32 -14.02 -5.86
N LEU A 538 -27.11 -14.10 -6.41
CA LEU A 538 -26.23 -15.26 -6.24
C LEU A 538 -25.94 -15.55 -4.76
N LEU A 539 -25.70 -14.52 -3.95
CA LEU A 539 -25.46 -14.68 -2.50
C LEU A 539 -26.69 -15.19 -1.74
N HIS A 540 -27.89 -14.93 -2.26
CA HIS A 540 -29.14 -15.43 -1.71
C HIS A 540 -29.59 -16.78 -2.29
N GLY A 541 -28.82 -17.37 -3.19
CA GLY A 541 -29.15 -18.66 -3.83
C GLY A 541 -30.20 -18.56 -4.94
N GLU A 542 -30.52 -17.35 -5.41
CA GLU A 542 -31.46 -17.07 -6.50
C GLU A 542 -30.76 -17.26 -7.86
N TYR A 543 -30.27 -18.48 -8.12
CA TYR A 543 -29.41 -18.77 -9.27
C TYR A 543 -30.10 -18.60 -10.63
N ALA A 544 -31.40 -18.93 -10.73
CA ALA A 544 -32.15 -18.84 -11.98
C ALA A 544 -32.38 -17.38 -12.40
N GLU A 545 -32.72 -16.52 -11.45
CA GLU A 545 -32.91 -15.09 -11.62
C GLU A 545 -31.59 -14.38 -11.88
N ALA A 546 -30.52 -14.77 -11.17
CA ALA A 546 -29.17 -14.29 -11.45
C ALA A 546 -28.73 -14.65 -12.88
N ARG A 547 -28.95 -15.91 -13.30
CA ARG A 547 -28.66 -16.37 -14.67
C ARG A 547 -29.40 -15.53 -15.70
N ALA A 548 -30.72 -15.34 -15.54
CA ALA A 548 -31.51 -14.54 -16.47
C ALA A 548 -30.97 -13.10 -16.58
N SER A 549 -30.64 -12.48 -15.45
CA SER A 549 -30.13 -11.11 -15.42
C SER A 549 -28.74 -10.96 -16.06
N PHE A 550 -27.82 -11.91 -15.81
CA PHE A 550 -26.50 -11.87 -16.48
C PHE A 550 -26.61 -12.14 -17.99
N THR A 551 -27.48 -13.07 -18.42
CA THR A 551 -27.72 -13.32 -19.84
C THR A 551 -28.27 -12.09 -20.55
N GLU A 552 -29.23 -11.39 -19.95
CA GLU A 552 -29.77 -10.14 -20.47
C GLU A 552 -28.68 -9.07 -20.61
N ARG A 553 -27.87 -8.86 -19.56
CA ARG A 553 -26.75 -7.90 -19.56
C ARG A 553 -25.70 -8.21 -20.63
N LEU A 554 -25.33 -9.48 -20.80
CA LEU A 554 -24.34 -9.91 -21.79
C LEU A 554 -24.87 -9.85 -23.24
N SER A 555 -26.19 -9.78 -23.40
CA SER A 555 -26.87 -9.60 -24.68
C SER A 555 -27.02 -8.12 -25.06
N ALA A 556 -26.87 -7.19 -24.12
CA ALA A 556 -26.92 -5.75 -24.37
C ALA A 556 -25.72 -5.24 -25.18
N GLU A 557 -25.85 -4.06 -25.80
CA GLU A 557 -24.76 -3.47 -26.61
C GLU A 557 -23.50 -3.21 -25.78
N GLU A 558 -23.67 -2.65 -24.59
CA GLU A 558 -22.62 -2.34 -23.60
C GLU A 558 -22.53 -3.42 -22.52
N ALA A 559 -22.27 -4.66 -22.92
CA ALA A 559 -22.14 -5.79 -22.01
C ALA A 559 -20.95 -5.59 -21.04
N PRO A 560 -21.17 -5.59 -19.71
CA PRO A 560 -20.08 -5.47 -18.75
C PRO A 560 -19.22 -6.74 -18.72
N VAL A 561 -17.90 -6.58 -18.74
CA VAL A 561 -16.94 -7.69 -18.75
C VAL A 561 -17.10 -8.60 -17.52
N SER A 562 -17.41 -8.02 -16.36
CA SER A 562 -17.63 -8.72 -15.09
C SER A 562 -18.85 -9.65 -15.10
N ALA A 563 -19.80 -9.48 -16.02
CA ALA A 563 -20.98 -10.35 -16.10
C ALA A 563 -20.65 -11.77 -16.61
N TRP A 564 -19.52 -11.98 -17.29
CA TRP A 564 -19.12 -13.30 -17.76
C TRP A 564 -18.83 -14.28 -16.59
N PRO A 565 -17.92 -13.96 -15.65
CA PRO A 565 -17.77 -14.75 -14.42
C PRO A 565 -19.05 -14.91 -13.62
N GLY A 566 -19.85 -13.83 -13.50
CA GLY A 566 -21.14 -13.85 -12.80
C GLY A 566 -22.13 -14.86 -13.40
N LEU A 567 -22.24 -14.90 -14.73
CA LEU A 567 -23.03 -15.90 -15.44
C LEU A 567 -22.50 -17.32 -15.16
N GLY A 568 -21.18 -17.52 -15.19
CA GLY A 568 -20.56 -18.80 -14.87
C GLY A 568 -20.92 -19.32 -13.48
N ARG A 569 -20.95 -18.42 -12.47
CA ARG A 569 -21.40 -18.74 -11.11
C ARG A 569 -22.88 -19.09 -11.04
N ALA A 570 -23.73 -18.37 -11.78
CA ALA A 570 -25.17 -18.66 -11.85
C ALA A 570 -25.45 -20.03 -12.48
N LEU A 571 -24.70 -20.40 -13.52
CA LEU A 571 -24.84 -21.68 -14.23
C LEU A 571 -24.33 -22.88 -13.42
N ALA A 572 -23.37 -22.68 -12.51
CA ALA A 572 -22.76 -23.76 -11.73
C ALA A 572 -23.76 -24.52 -10.83
N ALA A 573 -24.93 -23.93 -10.54
CA ALA A 573 -25.99 -24.58 -9.77
C ALA A 573 -26.76 -25.66 -10.56
N ASP A 574 -26.68 -25.66 -11.89
CA ASP A 574 -27.37 -26.61 -12.76
C ASP A 574 -26.36 -27.53 -13.48
N PRO A 575 -26.35 -28.85 -13.20
CA PRO A 575 -25.46 -29.80 -13.87
C PRO A 575 -25.57 -29.80 -15.40
N GLY A 576 -26.72 -29.43 -15.96
CA GLY A 576 -26.93 -29.33 -17.40
C GLY A 576 -26.12 -28.21 -18.07
N HIS A 577 -25.54 -27.30 -17.30
CA HIS A 577 -24.72 -26.19 -17.78
C HIS A 577 -23.24 -26.27 -17.36
N ARG A 578 -22.78 -27.44 -16.91
CA ARG A 578 -21.41 -27.63 -16.39
C ARG A 578 -20.31 -27.07 -17.32
N ALA A 579 -20.33 -27.45 -18.60
CA ALA A 579 -19.34 -27.00 -19.58
C ALA A 579 -19.27 -25.46 -19.69
N ALA A 580 -20.43 -24.80 -19.74
CA ALA A 580 -20.52 -23.34 -19.79
C ALA A 580 -20.05 -22.70 -18.46
N ALA A 581 -20.46 -23.26 -17.32
CA ALA A 581 -20.07 -22.77 -16.01
C ALA A 581 -18.55 -22.86 -15.81
N ASP A 582 -17.94 -23.99 -16.15
CA ASP A 582 -16.51 -24.22 -16.00
C ASP A 582 -15.70 -23.30 -16.91
N LEU A 583 -16.09 -23.13 -18.18
CA LEU A 583 -15.46 -22.18 -19.08
C LEU A 583 -15.50 -20.75 -18.53
N LEU A 584 -16.67 -20.27 -18.10
CA LEU A 584 -16.83 -18.88 -17.67
C LEU A 584 -16.16 -18.58 -16.33
N ARG A 585 -15.98 -19.60 -15.47
CA ARG A 585 -15.27 -19.45 -14.19
C ARG A 585 -13.76 -19.50 -14.32
N HIS A 586 -13.21 -20.14 -15.35
CA HIS A 586 -11.77 -20.34 -15.49
C HIS A 586 -11.16 -19.63 -16.70
N HIS A 587 -11.92 -19.48 -17.79
CA HIS A 587 -11.48 -18.90 -19.07
C HIS A 587 -12.51 -17.93 -19.69
N PRO A 588 -13.10 -16.98 -18.93
CA PRO A 588 -14.12 -16.06 -19.44
C PRO A 588 -13.61 -15.15 -20.58
N GLU A 589 -12.29 -14.92 -20.68
CA GLU A 589 -11.70 -14.16 -21.77
C GLU A 589 -11.97 -14.75 -23.15
N ARG A 590 -12.14 -16.09 -23.23
CA ARG A 590 -12.45 -16.79 -24.49
C ARG A 590 -13.86 -16.45 -24.96
N ALA A 591 -14.85 -16.56 -24.07
CA ALA A 591 -16.24 -16.22 -24.38
C ALA A 591 -16.39 -14.74 -24.75
N ARG A 592 -15.75 -13.85 -23.98
CA ARG A 592 -15.70 -12.41 -24.30
C ARG A 592 -15.12 -12.16 -25.68
N ALA A 593 -13.93 -12.67 -25.98
CA ALA A 593 -13.23 -12.39 -27.23
C ALA A 593 -14.04 -12.87 -28.45
N VAL A 594 -14.63 -14.06 -28.39
CA VAL A 594 -15.47 -14.59 -29.47
C VAL A 594 -16.77 -13.80 -29.61
N GLN A 595 -17.43 -13.41 -28.51
CA GLN A 595 -18.63 -12.59 -28.56
C GLN A 595 -18.36 -11.20 -29.17
N ASP A 596 -17.28 -10.54 -28.76
CA ASP A 596 -16.88 -9.24 -29.27
C ASP A 596 -16.55 -9.32 -30.78
N ALA A 597 -15.83 -10.36 -31.20
CA ALA A 597 -15.51 -10.60 -32.61
C ALA A 597 -16.74 -10.98 -33.45
N LEU A 598 -17.68 -11.77 -32.90
CA LEU A 598 -18.96 -12.09 -33.53
C LEU A 598 -19.79 -10.82 -33.77
N ARG A 599 -19.89 -9.95 -32.77
CA ARG A 599 -20.58 -8.65 -32.90
C ARG A 599 -19.91 -7.79 -33.97
N ALA A 600 -18.58 -7.66 -33.94
CA ALA A 600 -17.85 -6.87 -34.92
C ALA A 600 -18.04 -7.38 -36.36
N THR A 601 -18.11 -8.70 -36.54
CA THR A 601 -18.20 -9.32 -37.87
C THR A 601 -19.63 -9.39 -38.41
N THR A 602 -20.63 -9.56 -37.54
CA THR A 602 -22.01 -9.88 -37.95
C THR A 602 -23.05 -8.83 -37.55
N GLY A 603 -22.66 -7.86 -36.71
CA GLY A 603 -23.57 -6.91 -36.09
C GLY A 603 -24.50 -7.52 -35.04
N ARG A 604 -24.36 -8.82 -34.72
CA ARG A 604 -25.21 -9.56 -33.79
C ARG A 604 -24.38 -10.24 -32.71
N ARG A 605 -24.95 -10.33 -31.51
CA ARG A 605 -24.41 -11.13 -30.39
C ARG A 605 -25.04 -12.53 -30.40
N ALA A 606 -24.26 -13.54 -30.02
CA ALA A 606 -24.81 -14.88 -29.74
C ALA A 606 -25.47 -14.91 -28.37
N ASP A 607 -26.36 -15.89 -28.14
CA ASP A 607 -26.82 -16.21 -26.79
C ASP A 607 -25.62 -16.59 -25.91
N PRO A 608 -25.35 -15.85 -24.81
CA PRO A 608 -24.15 -16.04 -23.99
C PRO A 608 -24.03 -17.46 -23.40
N VAL A 609 -25.14 -18.09 -23.03
CA VAL A 609 -25.14 -19.43 -22.43
C VAL A 609 -24.81 -20.49 -23.48
N ARG A 610 -25.41 -20.41 -24.67
CA ARG A 610 -25.10 -21.31 -25.79
C ARG A 610 -23.67 -21.14 -26.28
N LEU A 611 -23.19 -19.91 -26.37
CA LEU A 611 -21.81 -19.64 -26.77
C LEU A 611 -20.82 -20.25 -25.77
N ALA A 612 -21.05 -20.03 -24.48
CA ALA A 612 -20.21 -20.60 -23.43
C ALA A 612 -20.27 -22.13 -23.39
N ALA A 613 -21.44 -22.73 -23.61
CA ALA A 613 -21.59 -24.18 -23.69
C ALA A 613 -20.81 -24.79 -24.85
N TRP A 614 -20.83 -24.14 -26.02
CA TRP A 614 -20.08 -24.59 -27.20
C TRP A 614 -18.57 -24.42 -27.06
N LEU A 615 -18.12 -23.34 -26.42
CA LEU A 615 -16.70 -23.08 -26.15
C LEU A 615 -16.13 -24.00 -25.05
N GLY A 616 -16.98 -24.51 -24.17
CA GLY A 616 -16.59 -25.40 -23.06
C GLY A 616 -16.86 -26.89 -23.31
N ALA A 617 -17.51 -27.24 -24.42
CA ALA A 617 -17.66 -28.61 -24.90
C ALA A 617 -16.33 -29.09 -25.50
#